data_AF-A0AAV8UPT2-F1
#
_entry.id   AF-A0AAV8UPT2-F1
#
_cell.length_a   1.000
_cell.length_b   1.000
_cell.length_c   1.000
_cell.angle_alpha   90.00
_cell.angle_beta   90.00
_cell.angle_gamma   90.00
#
_symmetry.space_group_name_H-M   'P 1'
#
loop_
_entity.id
_entity.type
_entity.pdbx_description
1 polymer ?
#
loop_
_entity_poly.entity_id
_entity_poly.type
_entity_poly.pdbx_seq_one_letter_code
_entity_poly.pdbx_strand_id
1 'polypeptide(L)'
;MVSVTLILLGFSAVGLCYVLWCIIQTKMESRRDLKIPKSFKSSKETEAEKAIREMKEFCPEEDGRTQNVLVIYATEYGFSKEVARKVAEVLADRIPDVAPRIINAVHYNFIDFSKEQMCLVCCSTTGDGVIPTDSKEFYDLMSTEQDRSAPNLKFSVCALGDRGYPHFCRGGHLFHSVLESYTGSKPFVEMKEIDQEDWEEIEEWVEQVAGQVESMSLEEADSDYLEEAIKEGLHDSGDSNYSLANPLHAPLQCKRPLTKVESRDDKETIHVEFDLSGSGLKYTCGDALGIIASNCPDEVNALIEALKCDPQTLVKAPGNDLYLPFEEIALNSLDLKAVKPDFVAAVLGAITSEDDRVYATKIFGKSTLSGDVHHLKANPAFHSFASARFMVDVLNSFPSAKVTPKIVVEHARALIPRFYSISSSPNRDENVVSIAAAVVRYELFDVPRSGVATTYLADRVDELDLVKLYIQKNNNFRLPTDDEKPIIMIGAGTGVAPYVAFLQDREIRRATGEAVLFFGCRHEDKDFLYKTELQQWSDEGIVELYTAFSRDTEKKVYIQHRMEEHGDRVWKLIDSGAHLYVCGDANQMAKDVHQALRRIISTGAAISDKEADAYLEDLEKKSRYQRDVWLS
;
A
#
# COMPACT_ATOMS: atom_id res chain seq x y z
N MET A 1 -60.62 -37.40 -1.54
CA MET A 1 -59.25 -37.56 -1.03
C MET A 1 -58.27 -36.45 -1.44
N VAL A 2 -58.67 -35.46 -2.26
CA VAL A 2 -57.74 -34.39 -2.71
C VAL A 2 -57.73 -33.14 -1.79
N SER A 3 -58.77 -32.89 -1.00
CA SER A 3 -58.81 -31.72 -0.08
C SER A 3 -58.07 -31.91 1.25
N VAL A 4 -57.73 -33.14 1.66
CA VAL A 4 -57.05 -33.37 2.95
C VAL A 4 -55.52 -33.23 2.81
N THR A 5 -54.97 -33.56 1.64
CA THR A 5 -53.53 -33.49 1.36
C THR A 5 -53.00 -32.06 1.22
N LEU A 6 -53.82 -31.14 0.68
CA LEU A 6 -53.47 -29.70 0.56
C LEU A 6 -53.47 -28.97 1.91
N ILE A 7 -54.36 -29.39 2.83
CA ILE A 7 -54.39 -28.84 4.19
C ILE A 7 -53.18 -29.33 4.99
N LEU A 8 -52.80 -30.61 4.86
CA LEU A 8 -51.61 -31.16 5.52
C LEU A 8 -50.29 -30.55 5.02
N LEU A 9 -50.18 -30.22 3.72
CA LEU A 9 -49.01 -29.51 3.16
C LEU A 9 -48.92 -28.07 3.68
N GLY A 10 -50.05 -27.36 3.81
CA GLY A 10 -50.10 -26.01 4.38
C GLY A 10 -49.67 -25.96 5.85
N PHE A 11 -50.07 -26.95 6.66
CA PHE A 11 -49.61 -27.05 8.06
C PHE A 11 -48.12 -27.41 8.19
N SER A 12 -47.56 -28.16 7.24
CA SER A 12 -46.13 -28.51 7.23
C SER A 12 -45.23 -27.30 6.91
N ALA A 13 -45.65 -26.42 5.99
CA ALA A 13 -44.90 -25.22 5.63
C ALA A 13 -44.91 -24.17 6.76
N VAL A 14 -46.07 -23.95 7.38
CA VAL A 14 -46.19 -23.04 8.54
C VAL A 14 -45.43 -23.59 9.75
N GLY A 15 -45.45 -24.90 9.97
CA GLY A 15 -44.66 -25.56 11.01
C GLY A 15 -43.15 -25.41 10.78
N LEU A 16 -42.68 -25.55 9.53
CA LEU A 16 -41.27 -25.38 9.20
C LEU A 16 -40.81 -23.92 9.39
N CYS A 17 -41.63 -22.95 8.97
CA CYS A 17 -41.36 -21.53 9.18
C CYS A 17 -41.37 -21.15 10.67
N TYR A 18 -42.26 -21.73 11.48
CA TYR A 18 -42.30 -21.50 12.91
C TYR A 18 -41.08 -22.11 13.63
N VAL A 19 -40.63 -23.30 13.22
CA VAL A 19 -39.40 -23.92 13.74
C VAL A 19 -38.18 -23.11 13.33
N LEU A 20 -38.09 -22.63 12.08
CA LEU A 20 -37.01 -21.75 11.64
C LEU A 20 -37.00 -20.43 12.43
N TRP A 21 -38.18 -19.83 12.64
CA TRP A 21 -38.34 -18.62 13.42
C TRP A 21 -37.96 -18.84 14.89
N CYS A 22 -38.35 -19.95 15.51
CA CYS A 22 -37.94 -20.32 16.87
C CYS A 22 -36.43 -20.58 16.96
N ILE A 23 -35.80 -21.21 15.96
CA ILE A 23 -34.35 -21.41 15.89
C ILE A 23 -33.62 -20.07 15.75
N ILE A 24 -34.13 -19.17 14.90
CA ILE A 24 -33.58 -17.81 14.74
C ILE A 24 -33.74 -17.03 16.05
N GLN A 25 -34.89 -17.10 16.73
CA GLN A 25 -35.10 -16.45 18.02
C GLN A 25 -34.22 -17.04 19.13
N THR A 26 -34.03 -18.36 19.21
CA THR A 26 -33.10 -18.96 20.19
C THR A 26 -31.62 -18.67 19.87
N LYS A 27 -31.24 -18.53 18.58
CA LYS A 27 -29.91 -18.03 18.18
C LYS A 27 -29.73 -16.54 18.49
N MET A 28 -30.80 -15.74 18.41
CA MET A 28 -30.78 -14.32 18.76
C MET A 28 -30.78 -14.09 20.28
N GLU A 29 -31.51 -14.90 21.05
CA GLU A 29 -31.56 -14.83 22.52
C GLU A 29 -30.28 -15.36 23.15
N SER A 30 -29.69 -16.47 22.65
CA SER A 30 -28.36 -16.93 23.14
C SER A 30 -27.20 -15.99 22.77
N ARG A 31 -27.40 -15.07 21.80
CA ARG A 31 -26.46 -13.98 21.48
C ARG A 31 -26.72 -12.70 22.27
N ARG A 32 -27.89 -12.51 22.87
CA ARG A 32 -28.23 -11.34 23.71
C ARG A 32 -27.70 -11.44 25.14
N ASP A 33 -27.34 -12.65 25.60
CA ASP A 33 -26.80 -12.89 26.95
C ASP A 33 -25.26 -12.94 27.04
N LEU A 34 -24.54 -12.56 25.97
CA LEU A 34 -23.12 -12.20 26.07
C LEU A 34 -23.00 -10.83 26.75
N LYS A 35 -23.05 -10.84 28.08
CA LYS A 35 -22.60 -9.73 28.92
C LYS A 35 -21.16 -9.42 28.57
N ILE A 36 -20.95 -8.32 27.83
CA ILE A 36 -19.66 -7.66 27.66
C ILE A 36 -19.03 -7.53 29.06
N PRO A 37 -17.84 -8.10 29.32
CA PRO A 37 -17.18 -7.95 30.60
C PRO A 37 -16.90 -6.47 30.86
N LYS A 38 -17.56 -5.89 31.86
CA LYS A 38 -17.20 -4.59 32.43
C LYS A 38 -15.93 -4.75 33.29
N SER A 39 -14.78 -4.96 32.68
CA SER A 39 -13.46 -4.66 33.27
C SER A 39 -12.33 -4.97 32.31
N PHE A 40 -11.99 -4.01 31.45
CA PHE A 40 -10.60 -3.71 31.08
C PHE A 40 -10.60 -2.28 30.52
N LYS A 41 -10.65 -1.29 31.41
CA LYS A 41 -10.17 0.05 31.07
C LYS A 41 -8.65 -0.01 31.21
N SER A 42 -7.94 -0.51 30.19
CA SER A 42 -6.64 0.09 29.94
C SER A 42 -6.96 1.47 29.37
N SER A 43 -6.37 2.53 29.91
CA SER A 43 -6.39 3.83 29.24
C SER A 43 -5.87 3.59 27.82
N LYS A 44 -6.73 3.77 26.80
CA LYS A 44 -6.26 3.80 25.42
C LYS A 44 -5.37 5.04 25.33
N GLU A 45 -4.10 4.80 25.02
CA GLU A 45 -3.14 5.85 24.69
C GLU A 45 -3.71 6.69 23.54
N THR A 46 -3.69 8.01 23.69
CA THR A 46 -4.17 8.95 22.68
C THR A 46 -3.20 9.01 21.50
N GLU A 47 -3.66 9.50 20.34
CA GLU A 47 -2.82 9.70 19.16
C GLU A 47 -1.65 10.66 19.45
N ALA A 48 -1.91 11.70 20.24
CA ALA A 48 -0.89 12.62 20.75
C ALA A 48 0.15 11.91 21.62
N GLU A 49 -0.28 11.11 22.61
CA GLU A 49 0.64 10.36 23.48
C GLU A 49 1.51 9.38 22.66
N LYS A 50 0.92 8.71 21.66
CA LYS A 50 1.66 7.81 20.78
C LYS A 50 2.70 8.55 19.92
N ALA A 51 2.33 9.68 19.32
CA ALA A 51 3.22 10.49 18.49
C ALA A 51 4.39 11.05 19.32
N ILE A 52 4.12 11.54 20.54
CA ILE A 52 5.16 12.03 21.46
C ILE A 52 6.09 10.91 21.91
N ARG A 53 5.55 9.72 22.22
CA ARG A 53 6.36 8.55 22.58
C ARG A 53 7.31 8.15 21.45
N GLU A 54 6.80 8.14 20.22
CA GLU A 54 7.62 7.84 19.04
C GLU A 54 8.68 8.91 18.79
N MET A 55 8.31 10.18 18.93
CA MET A 55 9.23 11.31 18.79
C MET A 55 10.39 11.23 19.78
N LYS A 56 10.11 10.87 21.02
CA LYS A 56 11.09 10.78 22.11
C LYS A 56 11.70 9.39 22.30
N GLU A 57 11.55 8.48 21.34
CA GLU A 57 11.96 7.08 21.51
C GLU A 57 13.42 6.91 21.97
N PHE A 58 14.33 7.74 21.44
CA PHE A 58 15.76 7.72 21.76
C PHE A 58 16.19 8.84 22.73
N CYS A 59 15.24 9.58 23.31
CA CYS A 59 15.52 10.63 24.29
C CYS A 59 14.32 10.84 25.24
N PRO A 60 14.13 9.96 26.24
CA PRO A 60 13.05 10.08 27.22
C PRO A 60 13.21 11.31 28.14
N GLU A 61 12.12 11.75 28.77
CA GLU A 61 12.00 13.03 29.52
C GLU A 61 13.03 13.29 30.64
N GLU A 62 13.77 12.28 31.09
CA GLU A 62 14.71 12.36 32.21
C GLU A 62 16.20 12.32 31.78
N ASP A 63 16.52 12.32 30.48
CA ASP A 63 17.88 12.07 29.97
C ASP A 63 18.81 13.30 29.96
N GLY A 64 18.28 14.51 30.20
CA GLY A 64 19.06 15.74 30.32
C GLY A 64 19.74 16.25 29.04
N ARG A 65 19.50 15.58 27.90
CA ARG A 65 19.98 16.01 26.57
C ARG A 65 19.20 17.23 26.08
N THR A 66 19.90 18.20 25.50
CA THR A 66 19.32 19.52 25.14
C THR A 66 19.56 19.92 23.69
N GLN A 67 20.38 19.19 22.92
CA GLN A 67 20.68 19.53 21.53
C GLN A 67 19.75 18.75 20.57
N ASN A 68 18.65 19.38 20.18
CA ASN A 68 17.64 18.74 19.34
C ASN A 68 18.12 18.50 17.89
N VAL A 69 17.90 17.28 17.38
CA VAL A 69 18.07 16.93 15.96
C VAL A 69 16.75 16.37 15.43
N LEU A 70 16.16 17.03 14.45
CA LEU A 70 14.92 16.56 13.83
C LEU A 70 15.21 15.45 12.82
N VAL A 71 14.51 14.32 12.93
CA VAL A 71 14.61 13.19 11.99
C VAL A 71 13.22 12.91 11.42
N ILE A 72 13.00 13.32 10.18
CA ILE A 72 11.74 13.12 9.47
C ILE A 72 11.82 11.83 8.66
N TYR A 73 10.80 10.99 8.75
CA TYR A 73 10.63 9.87 7.83
C TYR A 73 9.37 10.03 6.98
N ALA A 74 9.52 9.75 5.70
CA ALA A 74 8.50 9.78 4.66
C ALA A 74 8.44 8.38 4.03
N THR A 75 7.38 7.62 4.31
CA THR A 75 7.35 6.19 4.02
C THR A 75 5.98 5.67 3.59
N GLU A 76 5.96 4.80 2.57
CA GLU A 76 4.73 4.09 2.18
C GLU A 76 4.62 2.75 2.90
N TYR A 77 5.75 2.06 3.06
CA TYR A 77 5.82 0.67 3.54
C TYR A 77 6.67 0.48 4.80
N GLY A 78 7.14 1.57 5.43
CA GLY A 78 7.84 1.54 6.72
C GLY A 78 9.37 1.54 6.66
N PHE A 79 9.99 1.25 5.52
CA PHE A 79 11.45 1.16 5.44
C PHE A 79 12.16 2.48 5.79
N SER A 80 11.65 3.62 5.35
CA SER A 80 12.23 4.92 5.73
C SER A 80 12.16 5.19 7.24
N LYS A 81 11.16 4.62 7.93
CA LYS A 81 11.07 4.68 9.40
C LYS A 81 12.18 3.85 10.05
N GLU A 82 12.50 2.67 9.50
CA GLU A 82 13.63 1.86 9.97
C GLU A 82 14.96 2.62 9.84
N VAL A 83 15.18 3.28 8.70
CA VAL A 83 16.37 4.11 8.48
C VAL A 83 16.42 5.31 9.44
N ALA A 84 15.29 6.00 9.64
CA ALA A 84 15.20 7.12 10.58
C ALA A 84 15.49 6.70 12.03
N ARG A 85 14.99 5.54 12.46
CA ARG A 85 15.33 4.96 13.76
C ARG A 85 16.82 4.64 13.85
N LYS A 86 17.41 4.10 12.78
CA LYS A 86 18.83 3.73 12.78
C LYS A 86 19.73 4.96 12.95
N VAL A 87 19.47 6.04 12.23
CA VAL A 87 20.28 7.27 12.38
C VAL A 87 20.06 7.92 13.74
N ALA A 88 18.83 7.91 14.27
CA ALA A 88 18.54 8.42 15.61
C ALA A 88 19.24 7.61 16.72
N GLU A 89 19.22 6.27 16.64
CA GLU A 89 19.94 5.38 17.55
C GLU A 89 21.43 5.72 17.59
N VAL A 90 22.08 5.81 16.42
CA VAL A 90 23.51 6.11 16.32
C VAL A 90 23.85 7.50 16.87
N LEU A 91 23.00 8.51 16.61
CA LEU A 91 23.20 9.86 17.15
C LEU A 91 23.09 9.88 18.68
N ALA A 92 22.06 9.25 19.25
CA ALA A 92 21.84 9.20 20.69
C ALA A 92 22.94 8.42 21.44
N ASP A 93 23.43 7.33 20.85
CA ASP A 93 24.50 6.51 21.44
C ASP A 93 25.88 7.18 21.36
N ARG A 94 26.15 7.90 20.26
CA ARG A 94 27.48 8.47 19.99
C ARG A 94 27.67 9.86 20.58
N ILE A 95 26.62 10.67 20.66
CA ILE A 95 26.71 12.09 21.02
C ILE A 95 25.89 12.35 22.29
N PRO A 96 26.53 12.47 23.46
CA PRO A 96 25.84 12.49 24.75
C PRO A 96 24.74 13.54 24.90
N ASP A 97 24.92 14.73 24.33
CA ASP A 97 24.01 15.87 24.53
C ASP A 97 22.92 16.00 23.45
N VAL A 98 22.95 15.14 22.40
CA VAL A 98 22.01 15.18 21.27
C VAL A 98 20.73 14.43 21.58
N ALA A 99 19.60 15.09 21.33
CA ALA A 99 18.25 14.54 21.45
C ALA A 99 17.62 14.38 20.05
N PRO A 100 17.69 13.19 19.43
CA PRO A 100 17.00 12.92 18.18
C PRO A 100 15.48 12.89 18.39
N ARG A 101 14.75 13.63 17.55
CA ARG A 101 13.28 13.66 17.53
C ARG A 101 12.77 13.05 16.23
N ILE A 102 12.19 11.86 16.31
CA ILE A 102 11.70 11.14 15.13
C ILE A 102 10.25 11.52 14.84
N ILE A 103 9.98 12.06 13.66
CA ILE A 103 8.61 12.44 13.28
C ILE A 103 8.24 11.85 11.93
N ASN A 104 7.02 11.31 11.86
CA ASN A 104 6.42 10.97 10.57
C ASN A 104 6.09 12.28 9.83
N ALA A 105 6.39 12.35 8.55
CA ALA A 105 6.05 13.48 7.69
C ALA A 105 4.56 13.87 7.72
N VAL A 106 3.64 12.98 8.11
CA VAL A 106 2.21 13.29 8.25
C VAL A 106 1.94 14.34 9.34
N HIS A 107 2.84 14.46 10.30
CA HIS A 107 2.77 15.42 11.40
C HIS A 107 3.52 16.73 11.11
N TYR A 108 3.74 17.02 9.83
CA TYR A 108 4.51 18.19 9.38
C TYR A 108 3.99 19.53 9.87
N ASN A 109 2.68 19.63 10.10
CA ASN A 109 2.00 20.83 10.53
C ASN A 109 2.46 21.33 11.91
N PHE A 110 3.17 20.50 12.67
CA PHE A 110 3.77 20.87 13.95
C PHE A 110 5.23 21.33 13.83
N ILE A 111 5.88 21.12 12.68
CA ILE A 111 7.30 21.44 12.47
C ILE A 111 7.46 22.92 12.12
N ASP A 112 8.29 23.61 12.88
CA ASP A 112 8.68 25.00 12.64
C ASP A 112 10.17 25.05 12.30
N PHE A 113 10.49 25.00 10.99
CA PHE A 113 11.86 25.00 10.50
C PHE A 113 12.67 26.25 10.90
N SER A 114 12.03 27.34 11.31
CA SER A 114 12.74 28.52 11.80
C SER A 114 13.40 28.30 13.16
N LYS A 115 12.94 27.31 13.92
CA LYS A 115 13.46 26.89 15.23
C LYS A 115 14.44 25.71 15.14
N GLU A 116 14.64 25.15 13.96
CA GLU A 116 15.46 23.96 13.75
C GLU A 116 16.90 24.31 13.37
N GLN A 117 17.87 23.64 14.02
CA GLN A 117 19.29 23.73 13.66
C GLN A 117 19.73 22.58 12.74
N MET A 118 19.09 21.41 12.87
CA MET A 118 19.46 20.19 12.15
C MET A 118 18.22 19.38 11.76
N CYS A 119 18.12 19.01 10.49
CA CYS A 119 17.04 18.16 9.98
C CYS A 119 17.58 17.05 9.07
N LEU A 120 17.24 15.81 9.39
CA LEU A 120 17.51 14.63 8.56
C LEU A 120 16.21 14.15 7.96
N VAL A 121 16.20 13.84 6.66
CA VAL A 121 15.01 13.29 5.99
C VAL A 121 15.32 11.93 5.41
N CYS A 122 14.59 10.90 5.83
CA CYS A 122 14.60 9.58 5.23
C CYS A 122 13.34 9.42 4.37
N CYS A 123 13.46 9.46 3.05
CA CYS A 123 12.31 9.48 2.15
C CYS A 123 12.37 8.34 1.13
N SER A 124 11.32 7.50 1.12
CA SER A 124 11.12 6.53 0.04
C SER A 124 10.51 7.18 -1.20
N THR A 125 10.60 6.51 -2.34
CA THR A 125 9.91 6.90 -3.57
C THR A 125 8.86 5.83 -3.91
N THR A 126 7.64 6.25 -4.20
CA THR A 126 6.51 5.37 -4.53
C THR A 126 6.15 5.43 -6.01
N GLY A 127 5.71 4.31 -6.56
CA GLY A 127 5.26 4.22 -7.95
C GLY A 127 6.26 4.83 -8.95
N ASP A 128 5.78 5.65 -9.86
CA ASP A 128 6.59 6.33 -10.88
C ASP A 128 7.16 7.67 -10.36
N GLY A 129 7.96 7.61 -9.28
CA GLY A 129 8.66 8.79 -8.79
C GLY A 129 7.86 9.72 -7.88
N VAL A 130 6.80 9.21 -7.25
CA VAL A 130 5.91 9.96 -6.37
C VAL A 130 6.44 9.93 -4.94
N ILE A 131 6.23 11.01 -4.18
CA ILE A 131 6.50 11.04 -2.73
C ILE A 131 5.51 10.12 -2.02
N PRO A 132 5.89 9.45 -0.91
CA PRO A 132 4.97 8.61 -0.15
C PRO A 132 3.74 9.38 0.32
N THR A 133 2.66 8.67 0.53
CA THR A 133 1.37 9.32 0.80
C THR A 133 1.39 10.07 2.13
N ASP A 134 2.10 9.54 3.13
CA ASP A 134 2.26 10.15 4.45
C ASP A 134 3.00 11.50 4.42
N SER A 135 3.67 11.81 3.32
CA SER A 135 4.58 12.95 3.16
C SER A 135 4.15 13.89 2.04
N LYS A 136 3.07 13.57 1.34
CA LYS A 136 2.62 14.34 0.20
C LYS A 136 2.12 15.74 0.60
N GLU A 137 1.23 15.83 1.58
CA GLU A 137 0.71 17.12 2.06
C GLU A 137 1.83 18.00 2.63
N PHE A 138 2.79 17.37 3.31
CA PHE A 138 3.99 18.03 3.78
C PHE A 138 4.78 18.67 2.63
N TYR A 139 5.09 17.87 1.60
CA TYR A 139 5.80 18.36 0.43
C TYR A 139 5.03 19.46 -0.31
N ASP A 140 3.73 19.27 -0.52
CA ASP A 140 2.88 20.24 -1.22
C ASP A 140 2.86 21.59 -0.46
N LEU A 141 2.80 21.57 0.87
CA LEU A 141 2.91 22.79 1.67
C LEU A 141 4.29 23.43 1.54
N MET A 142 5.37 22.68 1.80
CA MET A 142 6.73 23.22 1.74
C MET A 142 7.06 23.79 0.34
N SER A 143 6.52 23.17 -0.72
CA SER A 143 6.74 23.59 -2.10
C SER A 143 5.87 24.76 -2.57
N THR A 144 4.85 25.15 -1.81
CA THR A 144 3.95 26.28 -2.12
C THR A 144 4.05 27.45 -1.14
N GLU A 145 4.71 27.25 0.01
CA GLU A 145 4.93 28.27 1.03
C GLU A 145 5.72 29.47 0.48
N GLN A 146 5.22 30.69 0.72
CA GLN A 146 5.85 31.93 0.21
C GLN A 146 6.95 32.47 1.15
N ASP A 147 6.85 32.20 2.45
CA ASP A 147 7.79 32.67 3.48
C ASP A 147 8.66 31.52 3.99
N ARG A 148 9.61 31.07 3.16
CA ARG A 148 10.51 29.95 3.47
C ARG A 148 11.76 30.43 4.19
N SER A 149 11.67 30.64 5.49
CA SER A 149 12.80 31.06 6.33
C SER A 149 13.23 29.92 7.26
N ALA A 150 14.50 29.50 7.14
CA ALA A 150 15.11 28.52 8.02
C ALA A 150 16.59 28.92 8.26
N PRO A 151 16.84 30.01 9.02
CA PRO A 151 18.11 30.73 9.02
C PRO A 151 19.30 29.91 9.50
N ASN A 152 19.06 28.90 10.35
CA ASN A 152 20.09 28.09 10.99
C ASN A 152 20.03 26.61 10.55
N LEU A 153 19.14 26.26 9.63
CA LEU A 153 18.85 24.86 9.32
C LEU A 153 19.96 24.23 8.48
N LYS A 154 20.62 23.23 9.05
CA LYS A 154 21.46 22.30 8.31
C LYS A 154 20.66 21.04 8.03
N PHE A 155 20.75 20.50 6.82
CA PHE A 155 20.01 19.28 6.49
C PHE A 155 20.80 18.24 5.68
N SER A 156 20.31 17.00 5.71
CA SER A 156 20.75 15.92 4.82
C SER A 156 19.57 15.01 4.52
N VAL A 157 19.60 14.37 3.34
CA VAL A 157 18.52 13.50 2.87
C VAL A 157 19.09 12.13 2.54
N CYS A 158 18.44 11.08 3.06
CA CYS A 158 18.62 9.70 2.63
C CYS A 158 17.44 9.37 1.71
N ALA A 159 17.71 9.32 0.40
CA ALA A 159 16.72 9.06 -0.63
C ALA A 159 16.67 7.56 -0.92
N LEU A 160 15.53 6.92 -0.67
CA LEU A 160 15.34 5.48 -0.85
C LEU A 160 14.51 5.26 -2.12
N GLY A 161 15.01 4.46 -3.06
CA GLY A 161 14.37 4.19 -4.33
C GLY A 161 14.70 2.81 -4.88
N ASP A 162 14.26 2.50 -6.09
CA ASP A 162 14.61 1.26 -6.78
C ASP A 162 14.95 1.61 -8.24
N ARG A 163 16.15 1.24 -8.69
CA ARG A 163 16.62 1.51 -10.06
C ARG A 163 15.79 0.83 -11.15
N GLY A 164 14.94 -0.13 -10.78
CA GLY A 164 13.92 -0.72 -11.65
C GLY A 164 12.84 0.28 -12.11
N TYR A 165 12.70 1.42 -11.44
CA TYR A 165 11.74 2.47 -11.79
C TYR A 165 12.41 3.63 -12.57
N PRO A 166 11.70 4.27 -13.51
CA PRO A 166 12.25 5.37 -14.33
C PRO A 166 12.73 6.57 -13.51
N HIS A 167 12.09 6.84 -12.38
CA HIS A 167 12.34 7.99 -11.52
C HIS A 167 13.00 7.57 -10.21
N PHE A 168 14.22 7.02 -10.31
CA PHE A 168 15.02 6.59 -9.17
C PHE A 168 15.19 7.70 -8.13
N CYS A 169 14.91 7.38 -6.86
CA CYS A 169 15.05 8.26 -5.69
C CYS A 169 14.32 9.63 -5.76
N ARG A 170 13.39 9.82 -6.70
CA ARG A 170 12.76 11.13 -6.96
C ARG A 170 12.10 11.75 -5.72
N GLY A 171 11.50 10.95 -4.84
CA GLY A 171 10.92 11.47 -3.60
C GLY A 171 11.94 12.21 -2.72
N GLY A 172 13.13 11.62 -2.53
CA GLY A 172 14.22 12.26 -1.79
C GLY A 172 14.78 13.49 -2.49
N HIS A 173 14.93 13.46 -3.82
CA HIS A 173 15.34 14.64 -4.61
C HIS A 173 14.40 15.83 -4.42
N LEU A 174 13.10 15.55 -4.39
CA LEU A 174 12.07 16.57 -4.20
C LEU A 174 12.19 17.22 -2.81
N PHE A 175 12.34 16.42 -1.74
CA PHE A 175 12.59 16.95 -0.40
C PHE A 175 13.89 17.73 -0.29
N HIS A 176 14.97 17.22 -0.88
CA HIS A 176 16.26 17.91 -0.92
C HIS A 176 16.13 19.29 -1.57
N SER A 177 15.52 19.33 -2.76
CA SER A 177 15.34 20.57 -3.53
C SER A 177 14.47 21.59 -2.79
N VAL A 178 13.41 21.12 -2.13
CA VAL A 178 12.52 22.01 -1.38
C VAL A 178 13.20 22.53 -0.13
N LEU A 179 13.90 21.71 0.65
CA LEU A 179 14.69 22.17 1.80
C LEU A 179 15.74 23.18 1.36
N GLU A 180 16.50 22.90 0.30
CA GLU A 180 17.51 23.83 -0.25
C GLU A 180 16.92 25.19 -0.66
N SER A 181 15.64 25.22 -1.03
CA SER A 181 14.95 26.47 -1.37
C SER A 181 14.64 27.37 -0.17
N TYR A 182 14.75 26.89 1.07
CA TYR A 182 14.52 27.70 2.27
C TYR A 182 15.68 28.66 2.51
N THR A 183 15.35 29.93 2.74
CA THR A 183 16.32 30.99 3.00
C THR A 183 17.11 30.70 4.28
N GLY A 184 18.42 30.52 4.14
CA GLY A 184 19.35 30.26 5.24
C GLY A 184 19.64 28.77 5.48
N SER A 185 18.85 27.87 4.88
CA SER A 185 19.11 26.44 4.97
C SER A 185 20.34 26.03 4.14
N LYS A 186 21.06 25.00 4.58
CA LYS A 186 22.21 24.44 3.83
C LYS A 186 22.34 22.93 4.01
N PRO A 187 22.65 22.17 2.94
CA PRO A 187 23.04 20.78 3.10
C PRO A 187 24.39 20.69 3.83
N PHE A 188 24.54 19.74 4.76
CA PHE A 188 25.82 19.52 5.49
C PHE A 188 26.47 18.17 5.21
N VAL A 189 25.68 17.16 4.83
CA VAL A 189 26.14 15.89 4.24
C VAL A 189 25.39 15.73 2.93
N GLU A 190 26.12 15.35 1.87
CA GLU A 190 25.55 15.13 0.55
C GLU A 190 24.39 14.13 0.62
N MET A 191 23.32 14.38 -0.13
CA MET A 191 22.20 13.43 -0.20
C MET A 191 22.70 12.10 -0.77
N LYS A 192 22.34 11.01 -0.10
CA LYS A 192 22.67 9.66 -0.56
C LYS A 192 21.45 9.03 -1.22
N GLU A 193 21.61 8.53 -2.44
CA GLU A 193 20.62 7.72 -3.13
C GLU A 193 20.85 6.24 -2.82
N ILE A 194 19.87 5.56 -2.24
CA ILE A 194 19.94 4.15 -1.87
C ILE A 194 19.07 3.35 -2.83
N ASP A 195 19.67 2.31 -3.42
CA ASP A 195 18.94 1.33 -4.23
C ASP A 195 18.38 0.22 -3.34
N GLN A 196 17.06 0.09 -3.34
CA GLN A 196 16.27 -0.84 -2.53
C GLN A 196 16.55 -0.70 -1.02
N GLU A 197 16.99 -1.77 -0.36
CA GLU A 197 17.28 -1.83 1.07
C GLU A 197 18.80 -2.02 1.29
N ASP A 198 19.64 -1.24 0.59
CA ASP A 198 21.09 -1.38 0.73
C ASP A 198 21.62 -0.77 2.04
N TRP A 199 21.66 -1.60 3.08
CA TRP A 199 22.12 -1.21 4.41
C TRP A 199 23.59 -0.81 4.48
N GLU A 200 24.47 -1.28 3.59
CA GLU A 200 25.87 -0.84 3.61
C GLU A 200 25.95 0.65 3.25
N GLU A 201 25.24 1.07 2.20
CA GLU A 201 25.18 2.46 1.78
C GLU A 201 24.43 3.35 2.79
N ILE A 202 23.42 2.80 3.47
CA ILE A 202 22.71 3.49 4.55
C ILE A 202 23.65 3.71 5.75
N GLU A 203 24.38 2.68 6.18
CA GLU A 203 25.34 2.76 7.28
C GLU A 203 26.46 3.75 6.99
N GLU A 204 26.95 3.80 5.75
CA GLU A 204 27.90 4.83 5.31
C GLU A 204 27.34 6.26 5.49
N TRP A 205 26.08 6.48 5.07
CA TRP A 205 25.43 7.78 5.24
C TRP A 205 25.22 8.12 6.72
N VAL A 206 24.76 7.16 7.53
CA VAL A 206 24.57 7.32 8.98
C VAL A 206 25.89 7.70 9.67
N GLU A 207 26.99 7.03 9.33
CA GLU A 207 28.31 7.32 9.89
C GLU A 207 28.83 8.71 9.51
N GLN A 208 28.62 9.12 8.26
CA GLN A 208 28.97 10.47 7.81
C GLN A 208 28.17 11.55 8.53
N VAL A 209 26.86 11.34 8.67
CA VAL A 209 25.97 12.23 9.43
C VAL A 209 26.42 12.33 10.87
N ALA A 210 26.59 11.20 11.56
CA ALA A 210 26.98 11.18 12.96
C ALA A 210 28.34 11.85 13.20
N GLY A 211 29.34 11.59 12.35
CA GLY A 211 30.65 12.22 12.44
C GLY A 211 30.61 13.74 12.20
N GLN A 212 29.76 14.22 11.28
CA GLN A 212 29.57 15.66 11.07
C GLN A 212 28.83 16.32 12.23
N VAL A 213 27.75 15.72 12.74
CA VAL A 213 27.00 16.24 13.89
C VAL A 213 27.91 16.31 15.12
N GLU A 214 28.72 15.28 15.39
CA GLU A 214 29.71 15.27 16.49
C GLU A 214 30.73 16.41 16.37
N SER A 215 31.12 16.78 15.16
CA SER A 215 32.04 17.89 14.90
C SER A 215 31.39 19.28 15.00
N MET A 216 30.07 19.35 15.02
CA MET A 216 29.29 20.59 15.06
C MET A 216 28.76 20.83 16.48
N SER A 217 29.01 22.02 17.02
CA SER A 217 28.33 22.44 18.25
C SER A 217 26.92 22.92 17.92
N LEU A 218 25.91 22.16 18.33
CA LEU A 218 24.51 22.58 18.31
C LEU A 218 24.21 23.39 19.57
N GLU A 219 23.40 24.44 19.44
CA GLU A 219 22.93 25.21 20.59
C GLU A 219 21.92 24.39 21.39
N GLU A 220 21.98 24.52 22.72
CA GLU A 220 21.04 23.88 23.63
C GLU A 220 19.64 24.52 23.51
N ALA A 221 18.60 23.70 23.45
CA ALA A 221 17.22 24.14 23.44
C ALA A 221 16.67 24.16 24.88
N ASP A 222 16.14 25.32 25.31
CA ASP A 222 15.52 25.49 26.64
C ASP A 222 14.21 24.70 26.79
N SER A 223 13.52 24.40 25.67
CA SER A 223 12.26 23.63 25.64
C SER A 223 12.01 23.03 24.24
N ASP A 224 11.25 21.94 24.16
CA ASP A 224 10.87 21.28 22.90
C ASP A 224 9.47 21.74 22.45
N TYR A 225 9.43 22.75 21.57
CA TYR A 225 8.18 23.29 21.03
C TYR A 225 7.32 22.25 20.29
N LEU A 226 7.97 21.21 19.74
CA LEU A 226 7.30 20.22 18.90
C LEU A 226 6.39 19.32 19.73
N GLU A 227 6.81 19.02 20.96
CA GLU A 227 5.98 18.29 21.91
C GLU A 227 4.71 19.07 22.27
N GLU A 228 4.82 20.36 22.58
CA GLU A 228 3.68 21.21 22.91
C GLU A 228 2.73 21.33 21.71
N ALA A 229 3.28 21.54 20.50
CA ALA A 229 2.50 21.61 19.26
C ALA A 229 1.71 20.31 18.98
N ILE A 230 2.31 19.14 19.23
CA ILE A 230 1.64 17.83 19.10
C ILE A 230 0.53 17.67 20.16
N LYS A 231 0.78 18.07 21.41
CA LYS A 231 -0.22 18.02 22.51
C LYS A 231 -1.43 18.89 22.21
N GLU A 232 -1.22 20.10 21.69
CA GLU A 232 -2.30 21.05 21.39
C GLU A 232 -3.04 20.73 20.09
N GLY A 233 -2.31 20.29 19.06
CA GLY A 233 -2.84 20.12 17.71
C GLY A 233 -3.60 18.82 17.45
N LEU A 234 -3.39 17.79 18.27
CA LEU A 234 -4.10 16.50 18.18
C LEU A 234 -5.26 16.37 19.20
N HIS A 235 -5.82 17.50 19.66
CA HIS A 235 -7.03 17.49 20.48
C HIS A 235 -8.23 16.95 19.67
N ASP A 236 -8.59 15.69 19.98
CA ASP A 236 -9.75 14.89 19.54
C ASP A 236 -10.82 15.65 18.72
N SER A 237 -10.51 15.91 17.46
CA SER A 237 -11.48 16.33 16.46
C SER A 237 -12.27 15.09 16.07
N GLY A 238 -13.57 15.06 16.36
CA GLY A 238 -14.48 13.93 16.09
C GLY A 238 -14.72 13.58 14.61
N ASP A 239 -13.73 13.70 13.75
CA ASP A 239 -13.64 12.91 12.51
C ASP A 239 -13.14 11.51 12.91
N SER A 240 -13.80 10.48 12.41
CA SER A 240 -13.42 9.10 12.67
C SER A 240 -12.05 8.79 12.03
N ASN A 241 -10.96 8.99 12.78
CA ASN A 241 -9.56 8.73 12.39
C ASN A 241 -9.30 7.22 12.25
N TYR A 242 -9.81 6.61 11.18
CA TYR A 242 -9.42 5.26 10.81
C TYR A 242 -8.13 5.29 9.99
N SER A 243 -7.15 4.51 10.43
CA SER A 243 -5.81 4.43 9.84
C SER A 243 -5.27 3.01 9.94
N LEU A 244 -4.05 2.76 9.46
CA LEU A 244 -3.38 1.48 9.67
C LEU A 244 -3.29 1.11 11.16
N ALA A 245 -3.06 2.08 12.04
CA ALA A 245 -2.95 1.86 13.48
C ALA A 245 -4.31 1.65 14.17
N ASN A 246 -5.38 2.16 13.56
CA ASN A 246 -6.75 2.07 14.06
C ASN A 246 -7.70 1.75 12.88
N PRO A 247 -7.67 0.53 12.33
CA PRO A 247 -8.48 0.20 11.17
C PRO A 247 -9.96 0.14 11.55
N LEU A 248 -10.83 0.48 10.60
CA LEU A 248 -12.24 0.14 10.71
C LEU A 248 -12.42 -1.36 10.53
N HIS A 249 -13.25 -1.96 11.37
CA HIS A 249 -13.73 -3.32 11.19
C HIS A 249 -15.08 -3.27 10.49
N ALA A 250 -15.08 -3.36 9.15
CA ALA A 250 -16.27 -3.21 8.33
C ALA A 250 -16.83 -4.59 7.96
N PRO A 251 -18.16 -4.84 8.09
CA PRO A 251 -18.79 -6.04 7.57
C PRO A 251 -18.65 -6.14 6.05
N LEU A 252 -18.29 -7.32 5.54
CA LEU A 252 -18.45 -7.62 4.12
C LEU A 252 -19.95 -7.71 3.81
N GLN A 253 -20.44 -6.86 2.92
CA GLN A 253 -21.84 -6.78 2.55
C GLN A 253 -22.17 -7.62 1.31
N CYS A 254 -21.30 -7.59 0.30
CA CYS A 254 -21.49 -8.33 -0.94
C CYS A 254 -20.16 -8.85 -1.45
N LYS A 255 -20.15 -10.08 -1.98
CA LYS A 255 -19.03 -10.66 -2.73
C LYS A 255 -19.58 -11.40 -3.93
N ARG A 256 -19.22 -10.99 -5.14
CA ARG A 256 -19.67 -11.63 -6.39
C ARG A 256 -18.56 -11.76 -7.43
N PRO A 257 -18.56 -12.81 -8.26
CA PRO A 257 -17.63 -12.90 -9.37
C PRO A 257 -17.93 -11.84 -10.44
N LEU A 258 -16.86 -11.27 -11.02
CA LEU A 258 -16.91 -10.41 -12.21
C LEU A 258 -16.45 -11.12 -13.47
N THR A 259 -15.85 -12.31 -13.33
CA THR A 259 -15.37 -13.11 -14.45
C THR A 259 -15.97 -14.52 -14.42
N LYS A 260 -15.94 -15.18 -15.58
CA LYS A 260 -16.24 -16.61 -15.69
C LYS A 260 -14.93 -17.38 -15.66
N VAL A 261 -14.79 -18.26 -14.68
CA VAL A 261 -13.63 -19.13 -14.51
C VAL A 261 -14.05 -20.55 -14.87
N GLU A 262 -13.59 -21.05 -16.02
CA GLU A 262 -13.87 -22.40 -16.51
C GLU A 262 -12.63 -23.30 -16.46
N SER A 263 -11.45 -22.66 -16.48
CA SER A 263 -10.15 -23.30 -16.44
C SER A 263 -9.22 -22.54 -15.51
N ARG A 264 -8.09 -23.15 -15.18
CA ARG A 264 -7.05 -22.55 -14.34
C ARG A 264 -6.39 -21.31 -14.97
N ASP A 265 -6.40 -21.20 -16.29
CA ASP A 265 -5.76 -20.10 -17.03
C ASP A 265 -6.65 -18.85 -17.11
N ASP A 266 -7.92 -18.99 -16.74
CA ASP A 266 -8.87 -17.88 -16.66
C ASP A 266 -8.56 -17.03 -15.42
N LYS A 267 -8.63 -15.70 -15.59
CA LYS A 267 -8.44 -14.78 -14.47
C LYS A 267 -9.71 -14.73 -13.63
N GLU A 268 -9.59 -15.06 -12.36
CA GLU A 268 -10.63 -14.83 -11.37
C GLU A 268 -10.58 -13.36 -10.93
N THR A 269 -11.69 -12.63 -11.00
CA THR A 269 -11.82 -11.29 -10.42
C THR A 269 -13.16 -11.19 -9.72
N ILE A 270 -13.14 -10.63 -8.51
CA ILE A 270 -14.32 -10.49 -7.67
C ILE A 270 -14.63 -9.02 -7.42
N HIS A 271 -15.90 -8.71 -7.30
CA HIS A 271 -16.41 -7.46 -6.74
C HIS A 271 -16.74 -7.69 -5.27
N VAL A 272 -16.30 -6.77 -4.41
CA VAL A 272 -16.52 -6.83 -2.96
C VAL A 272 -17.05 -5.49 -2.48
N GLU A 273 -18.07 -5.50 -1.64
CA GLU A 273 -18.66 -4.33 -0.99
C GLU A 273 -18.56 -4.47 0.53
N PHE A 274 -18.27 -3.37 1.22
CA PHE A 274 -18.18 -3.27 2.68
C PHE A 274 -19.15 -2.22 3.20
N ASP A 275 -19.79 -2.54 4.32
CA ASP A 275 -20.72 -1.65 5.02
C ASP A 275 -19.95 -0.66 5.91
N LEU A 276 -20.13 0.63 5.65
CA LEU A 276 -19.57 1.75 6.39
C LEU A 276 -20.60 2.40 7.34
N SER A 277 -21.82 1.86 7.43
CA SER A 277 -22.90 2.44 8.23
C SER A 277 -22.49 2.70 9.67
N GLY A 278 -22.67 3.94 10.12
CA GLY A 278 -22.36 4.35 11.49
C GLY A 278 -20.87 4.45 11.83
N SER A 279 -19.97 4.22 10.87
CA SER A 279 -18.52 4.40 11.08
C SER A 279 -18.10 5.86 11.06
N GLY A 280 -18.79 6.69 10.27
CA GLY A 280 -18.37 8.07 9.97
C GLY A 280 -17.22 8.16 8.96
N LEU A 281 -16.71 7.04 8.45
CA LEU A 281 -15.62 6.98 7.48
C LEU A 281 -16.07 7.62 6.15
N LYS A 282 -15.30 8.60 5.68
CA LYS A 282 -15.56 9.30 4.41
C LYS A 282 -14.48 9.04 3.37
N TYR A 283 -14.91 8.81 2.14
CA TYR A 283 -14.02 8.66 1.00
C TYR A 283 -14.49 9.49 -0.19
N THR A 284 -13.66 9.60 -1.22
CA THR A 284 -13.98 10.28 -2.48
C THR A 284 -13.59 9.39 -3.64
N CYS A 285 -14.30 9.51 -4.76
CA CYS A 285 -13.94 8.77 -5.98
C CYS A 285 -12.46 8.96 -6.34
N GLY A 286 -11.78 7.85 -6.59
CA GLY A 286 -10.35 7.79 -6.87
C GLY A 286 -9.46 7.53 -5.66
N ASP A 287 -10.01 7.55 -4.44
CA ASP A 287 -9.33 6.98 -3.26
C ASP A 287 -9.10 5.47 -3.41
N ALA A 288 -8.14 4.95 -2.64
CA ALA A 288 -7.89 3.52 -2.53
C ALA A 288 -8.34 3.00 -1.16
N LEU A 289 -8.75 1.73 -1.12
CA LEU A 289 -9.13 1.01 0.10
C LEU A 289 -7.98 0.13 0.53
N GLY A 290 -7.41 0.41 1.71
CA GLY A 290 -6.39 -0.43 2.34
C GLY A 290 -7.04 -1.58 3.09
N ILE A 291 -6.77 -2.82 2.67
CA ILE A 291 -7.25 -4.05 3.31
C ILE A 291 -6.12 -4.68 4.13
N ILE A 292 -6.36 -4.88 5.42
CA ILE A 292 -5.44 -5.58 6.33
C ILE A 292 -5.86 -7.05 6.40
N ALA A 293 -5.26 -7.86 5.55
CA ALA A 293 -5.51 -9.30 5.46
C ALA A 293 -4.57 -10.11 6.38
N SER A 294 -4.97 -11.33 6.71
CA SER A 294 -4.11 -12.31 7.39
C SER A 294 -3.56 -13.37 6.42
N ASN A 295 -2.44 -13.98 6.79
CA ASN A 295 -1.87 -15.13 6.06
C ASN A 295 -2.80 -16.33 6.02
N CYS A 296 -2.55 -17.23 5.06
CA CYS A 296 -2.98 -18.61 5.03
C CYS A 296 -2.94 -19.35 6.39
N PRO A 297 -4.03 -19.76 7.09
CA PRO A 297 -3.88 -20.67 8.23
C PRO A 297 -3.12 -21.95 7.84
N ASP A 298 -3.37 -22.50 6.65
CA ASP A 298 -2.64 -23.67 6.15
C ASP A 298 -1.17 -23.36 5.83
N GLU A 299 -0.86 -22.16 5.32
CA GLU A 299 0.52 -21.71 5.10
C GLU A 299 1.27 -21.51 6.43
N VAL A 300 0.59 -20.98 7.45
CA VAL A 300 1.13 -20.81 8.81
C VAL A 300 1.36 -22.18 9.46
N ASN A 301 0.41 -23.11 9.33
CA ASN A 301 0.56 -24.48 9.83
C ASN A 301 1.74 -25.19 9.15
N ALA A 302 1.88 -25.08 7.83
CA ALA A 302 3.02 -25.64 7.12
C ALA A 302 4.36 -25.07 7.60
N LEU A 303 4.40 -23.77 7.94
CA LEU A 303 5.59 -23.14 8.52
C LEU A 303 5.90 -23.68 9.93
N ILE A 304 4.89 -23.82 10.79
CA ILE A 304 5.03 -24.38 12.14
C ILE A 304 5.52 -25.84 12.08
N GLU A 305 4.97 -26.63 11.16
CA GLU A 305 5.40 -28.01 10.91
C GLU A 305 6.85 -28.08 10.43
N ALA A 306 7.26 -27.19 9.52
CA ALA A 306 8.64 -27.13 9.02
C ALA A 306 9.63 -26.73 10.15
N LEU A 307 9.23 -25.82 11.04
CA LEU A 307 10.02 -25.42 12.21
C LEU A 307 10.05 -26.48 13.32
N LYS A 308 9.06 -27.38 13.34
CA LYS A 308 8.85 -28.39 14.40
C LYS A 308 8.75 -27.73 15.79
N CYS A 309 8.05 -26.59 15.86
CA CYS A 309 7.86 -25.81 17.08
C CYS A 309 6.44 -25.92 17.64
N ASP A 310 6.25 -25.54 18.90
CA ASP A 310 4.92 -25.36 19.48
C ASP A 310 4.31 -24.03 18.98
N PRO A 311 3.11 -24.02 18.37
CA PRO A 311 2.43 -22.79 17.94
C PRO A 311 2.25 -21.75 19.06
N GLN A 312 2.16 -22.22 20.31
CA GLN A 312 1.97 -21.37 21.50
C GLN A 312 3.29 -20.85 22.08
N THR A 313 4.42 -21.10 21.41
CA THR A 313 5.71 -20.53 21.79
C THR A 313 5.61 -19.00 21.79
N LEU A 314 5.81 -18.39 22.95
CA LEU A 314 5.79 -16.94 23.09
C LEU A 314 7.06 -16.33 22.49
N VAL A 315 6.88 -15.41 21.55
CA VAL A 315 7.95 -14.62 20.93
C VAL A 315 7.60 -13.14 20.95
N LYS A 316 8.61 -12.27 20.98
CA LYS A 316 8.41 -10.82 20.98
C LYS A 316 7.75 -10.41 19.66
N ALA A 317 6.60 -9.74 19.73
CA ALA A 317 5.91 -9.26 18.55
C ALA A 317 6.70 -8.11 17.87
N PRO A 318 6.72 -8.01 16.53
CA PRO A 318 7.36 -6.90 15.85
C PRO A 318 6.79 -5.54 16.29
N GLY A 319 7.67 -4.57 16.56
CA GLY A 319 7.28 -3.17 16.81
C GLY A 319 6.61 -2.89 18.17
N ASN A 320 6.61 -3.83 19.12
CA ASN A 320 6.19 -3.59 20.50
C ASN A 320 6.88 -4.53 21.50
N ASP A 321 6.66 -4.33 22.79
CA ASP A 321 7.26 -5.15 23.86
C ASP A 321 6.39 -6.32 24.33
N LEU A 322 5.31 -6.64 23.59
CA LEU A 322 4.45 -7.76 23.91
C LEU A 322 5.05 -9.07 23.41
N TYR A 323 4.83 -10.14 24.18
CA TYR A 323 5.12 -11.50 23.80
C TYR A 323 3.80 -12.20 23.48
N LEU A 324 3.66 -12.67 22.24
CA LEU A 324 2.45 -13.33 21.74
C LEU A 324 2.80 -14.73 21.20
N PRO A 325 1.81 -15.64 21.11
CA PRO A 325 1.99 -16.92 20.42
C PRO A 325 2.55 -16.72 19.01
N PHE A 326 3.54 -17.53 18.64
CA PHE A 326 4.16 -17.47 17.31
C PHE A 326 3.13 -17.62 16.19
N GLU A 327 2.14 -18.50 16.35
CA GLU A 327 1.04 -18.68 15.39
C GLU A 327 0.27 -17.37 15.12
N GLU A 328 -0.02 -16.59 16.17
CA GLU A 328 -0.75 -15.33 16.05
C GLU A 328 0.07 -14.27 15.29
N ILE A 329 1.37 -14.20 15.59
CA ILE A 329 2.31 -13.28 14.92
C ILE A 329 2.51 -13.69 13.45
N ALA A 330 2.73 -14.98 13.18
CA ALA A 330 2.89 -15.49 11.83
C ALA A 330 1.62 -15.28 10.99
N LEU A 331 0.44 -15.37 11.61
CA LEU A 331 -0.84 -15.18 10.93
C LEU A 331 -1.09 -13.71 10.56
N ASN A 332 -0.78 -12.77 11.45
CA ASN A 332 -1.27 -11.39 11.35
C ASN A 332 -0.19 -10.34 11.10
N SER A 333 1.09 -10.67 11.29
CA SER A 333 2.14 -9.66 11.39
C SER A 333 3.36 -9.90 10.52
N LEU A 334 3.56 -11.10 9.97
CA LEU A 334 4.75 -11.44 9.18
C LEU A 334 4.41 -11.69 7.70
N ASP A 335 5.21 -11.17 6.79
CA ASP A 335 5.21 -11.62 5.40
C ASP A 335 6.01 -12.93 5.29
N LEU A 336 5.28 -14.03 5.10
CA LEU A 336 5.87 -15.37 5.01
C LEU A 336 6.35 -15.73 3.60
N LYS A 337 6.07 -14.87 2.61
CA LYS A 337 6.33 -15.13 1.19
C LYS A 337 7.67 -14.54 0.75
N ALA A 338 8.07 -13.41 1.32
CA ALA A 338 9.36 -12.79 1.03
C ALA A 338 10.52 -13.58 1.70
N VAL A 339 11.57 -13.88 0.93
CA VAL A 339 12.79 -14.55 1.42
C VAL A 339 13.96 -13.57 1.39
N LYS A 340 14.40 -13.14 2.58
CA LYS A 340 15.57 -12.27 2.75
C LYS A 340 16.88 -13.07 2.77
N PRO A 341 18.02 -12.48 2.33
CA PRO A 341 19.34 -13.08 2.49
C PRO A 341 19.60 -13.51 3.93
N ASP A 342 19.30 -12.66 4.89
CA ASP A 342 19.56 -12.88 6.32
C ASP A 342 18.82 -14.11 6.85
N PHE A 343 17.57 -14.32 6.43
CA PHE A 343 16.82 -15.51 6.79
C PHE A 343 17.50 -16.78 6.26
N VAL A 344 17.92 -16.78 5.00
CA VAL A 344 18.61 -17.92 4.40
C VAL A 344 19.98 -18.14 5.08
N ALA A 345 20.72 -17.08 5.37
CA ALA A 345 21.98 -17.16 6.11
C ALA A 345 21.79 -17.79 7.50
N ALA A 346 20.75 -17.38 8.24
CA ALA A 346 20.39 -17.96 9.52
C ALA A 346 20.01 -19.45 9.41
N VAL A 347 19.29 -19.84 8.36
CA VAL A 347 18.96 -21.26 8.07
C VAL A 347 20.25 -22.05 7.80
N LEU A 348 21.13 -21.55 6.92
CA LEU A 348 22.39 -22.20 6.56
C LEU A 348 23.30 -22.38 7.78
N GLY A 349 23.43 -21.35 8.62
CA GLY A 349 24.19 -21.41 9.87
C GLY A 349 23.62 -22.37 10.91
N ALA A 350 22.33 -22.72 10.80
CA ALA A 350 21.66 -23.66 11.70
C ALA A 350 21.66 -25.12 11.20
N ILE A 351 22.20 -25.41 10.01
CA ILE A 351 22.25 -26.76 9.44
C ILE A 351 23.08 -27.71 10.31
N THR A 352 22.51 -28.88 10.62
CA THR A 352 23.18 -29.89 11.46
C THR A 352 23.67 -31.11 10.69
N SER A 353 23.00 -31.51 9.60
CA SER A 353 23.36 -32.69 8.81
C SER A 353 24.42 -32.38 7.75
N GLU A 354 25.22 -33.38 7.37
CA GLU A 354 26.17 -33.24 6.26
C GLU A 354 25.48 -33.23 4.90
N ASP A 355 24.38 -33.96 4.74
CA ASP A 355 23.63 -34.01 3.48
C ASP A 355 23.08 -32.62 3.10
N ASP A 356 22.52 -31.88 4.07
CA ASP A 356 22.02 -30.52 3.86
C ASP A 356 23.19 -29.55 3.57
N ARG A 357 24.35 -29.72 4.23
CA ARG A 357 25.56 -28.93 3.94
C ARG A 357 26.05 -29.17 2.52
N VAL A 358 26.08 -30.41 2.05
CA VAL A 358 26.45 -30.76 0.68
C VAL A 358 25.44 -30.17 -0.31
N TYR A 359 24.15 -30.25 -0.03
CA TYR A 359 23.11 -29.65 -0.86
C TYR A 359 23.24 -28.12 -0.94
N ALA A 360 23.41 -27.44 0.20
CA ALA A 360 23.67 -26.01 0.26
C ALA A 360 24.94 -25.62 -0.51
N THR A 361 26.02 -26.42 -0.39
CA THR A 361 27.26 -26.21 -1.16
C THR A 361 27.02 -26.27 -2.66
N LYS A 362 26.15 -27.17 -3.12
CA LYS A 362 25.82 -27.33 -4.54
C LYS A 362 25.07 -26.12 -5.10
N ILE A 363 24.24 -25.47 -4.28
CA ILE A 363 23.45 -24.31 -4.69
C ILE A 363 24.28 -23.03 -4.59
N PHE A 364 24.85 -22.76 -3.42
CA PHE A 364 25.47 -21.47 -3.10
C PHE A 364 27.00 -21.48 -3.24
N GLY A 365 27.63 -22.64 -3.34
CA GLY A 365 29.08 -22.77 -3.30
C GLY A 365 29.63 -22.75 -1.88
N LYS A 366 30.90 -23.17 -1.73
CA LYS A 366 31.52 -23.41 -0.43
C LYS A 366 31.80 -22.13 0.37
N SER A 367 32.05 -21.02 -0.31
CA SER A 367 32.33 -19.71 0.31
C SER A 367 31.13 -19.10 1.01
N THR A 368 29.91 -19.53 0.69
CA THR A 368 28.65 -18.94 1.17
C THR A 368 27.99 -19.75 2.30
N LEU A 369 28.63 -20.85 2.73
CA LEU A 369 28.15 -21.72 3.82
C LEU A 369 28.52 -21.21 5.22
N SER A 370 29.34 -20.17 5.32
CA SER A 370 29.71 -19.56 6.60
C SER A 370 28.53 -18.90 7.32
N GLY A 371 27.36 -18.77 6.66
CA GLY A 371 26.24 -17.98 7.18
C GLY A 371 26.48 -16.48 7.07
N ASP A 372 27.46 -16.06 6.26
CA ASP A 372 27.75 -14.66 6.00
C ASP A 372 26.77 -14.09 4.98
N VAL A 373 26.00 -13.10 5.41
CA VAL A 373 24.96 -12.42 4.63
C VAL A 373 25.55 -11.74 3.40
N HIS A 374 26.71 -11.09 3.51
CA HIS A 374 27.30 -10.32 2.40
C HIS A 374 27.65 -11.25 1.23
N HIS A 375 28.23 -12.41 1.54
CA HIS A 375 28.53 -13.43 0.53
C HIS A 375 27.29 -14.03 -0.11
N LEU A 376 26.16 -14.08 0.61
CA LEU A 376 24.90 -14.60 0.08
C LEU A 376 24.19 -13.56 -0.80
N LYS A 377 24.12 -12.30 -0.36
CA LYS A 377 23.54 -11.18 -1.11
C LYS A 377 24.23 -10.99 -2.45
N ALA A 378 25.56 -11.13 -2.50
CA ALA A 378 26.34 -11.03 -3.73
C ALA A 378 26.25 -12.27 -4.66
N ASN A 379 25.60 -13.35 -4.24
CA ASN A 379 25.57 -14.61 -4.97
C ASN A 379 24.38 -14.67 -5.95
N PRO A 380 24.59 -14.75 -7.28
CA PRO A 380 23.48 -14.86 -8.23
C PRO A 380 22.57 -16.08 -8.01
N ALA A 381 23.11 -17.17 -7.44
CA ALA A 381 22.34 -18.34 -7.10
C ALA A 381 21.32 -18.08 -5.98
N PHE A 382 21.60 -17.13 -5.07
CA PHE A 382 20.65 -16.71 -4.05
C PHE A 382 19.39 -16.10 -4.69
N HIS A 383 19.54 -15.16 -5.63
CA HIS A 383 18.38 -14.53 -6.27
C HIS A 383 17.49 -15.55 -7.01
N SER A 384 18.10 -16.49 -7.73
CA SER A 384 17.38 -17.59 -8.38
C SER A 384 16.71 -18.53 -7.36
N PHE A 385 17.37 -18.81 -6.24
CA PHE A 385 16.83 -19.65 -5.17
C PHE A 385 15.65 -18.99 -4.44
N ALA A 386 15.79 -17.72 -4.07
CA ALA A 386 14.85 -16.94 -3.27
C ALA A 386 13.62 -16.49 -4.07
N SER A 387 13.79 -16.06 -5.33
CA SER A 387 12.66 -15.62 -6.18
C SER A 387 11.60 -16.69 -6.43
N ALA A 388 11.94 -17.96 -6.22
CA ALA A 388 11.04 -19.08 -6.45
C ALA A 388 10.56 -19.77 -5.14
N ARG A 389 10.87 -19.22 -3.97
CA ARG A 389 10.61 -19.86 -2.66
C ARG A 389 10.01 -18.89 -1.66
N PHE A 390 9.17 -19.41 -0.79
CA PHE A 390 8.74 -18.76 0.45
C PHE A 390 9.58 -19.26 1.63
N MET A 391 9.41 -18.66 2.81
CA MET A 391 10.19 -19.03 4.00
C MET A 391 10.06 -20.54 4.34
N VAL A 392 8.84 -21.09 4.21
CA VAL A 392 8.58 -22.52 4.43
C VAL A 392 9.37 -23.42 3.48
N ASP A 393 9.57 -23.00 2.22
CA ASP A 393 10.31 -23.78 1.22
C ASP A 393 11.81 -23.79 1.50
N VAL A 394 12.34 -22.69 2.06
CA VAL A 394 13.74 -22.62 2.51
C VAL A 394 13.96 -23.61 3.65
N LEU A 395 13.07 -23.63 4.65
CA LEU A 395 13.15 -24.57 5.77
C LEU A 395 13.04 -26.03 5.30
N ASN A 396 12.12 -26.30 4.37
CA ASN A 396 11.96 -27.63 3.77
C ASN A 396 13.15 -28.05 2.90
N SER A 397 13.88 -27.10 2.32
CA SER A 397 15.11 -27.36 1.58
C SER A 397 16.27 -27.79 2.48
N PHE A 398 16.22 -27.45 3.78
CA PHE A 398 17.26 -27.72 4.78
C PHE A 398 16.65 -28.26 6.09
N PRO A 399 16.03 -29.46 6.09
CA PRO A 399 15.23 -29.96 7.20
C PRO A 399 16.03 -30.30 8.47
N SER A 400 17.36 -30.35 8.39
CA SER A 400 18.24 -30.50 9.55
C SER A 400 18.54 -29.19 10.26
N ALA A 401 18.20 -28.04 9.66
CA ALA A 401 18.42 -26.73 10.23
C ALA A 401 17.60 -26.55 11.53
N LYS A 402 18.25 -26.09 12.59
CA LYS A 402 17.62 -25.83 13.91
C LYS A 402 17.21 -24.37 14.04
N VAL A 403 16.26 -23.96 13.22
CA VAL A 403 15.69 -22.59 13.24
C VAL A 403 14.62 -22.48 14.31
N THR A 404 14.58 -21.35 15.02
CA THR A 404 13.59 -21.08 16.08
C THR A 404 12.53 -20.09 15.59
N PRO A 405 11.33 -20.06 16.20
CA PRO A 405 10.32 -19.03 15.93
C PRO A 405 10.86 -17.60 16.02
N LYS A 406 11.77 -17.33 16.97
CA LYS A 406 12.44 -16.03 17.13
C LYS A 406 13.18 -15.61 15.86
N ILE A 407 13.94 -16.51 15.25
CA ILE A 407 14.69 -16.24 14.00
C ILE A 407 13.71 -15.88 12.87
N VAL A 408 12.57 -16.55 12.78
CA VAL A 408 11.56 -16.23 11.75
C VAL A 408 11.03 -14.81 11.96
N VAL A 409 10.67 -14.44 13.19
CA VAL A 409 10.17 -13.09 13.51
C VAL A 409 11.20 -12.01 13.21
N GLU A 410 12.48 -12.24 13.55
CA GLU A 410 13.57 -11.27 13.35
C GLU A 410 13.90 -11.01 11.87
N HIS A 411 13.65 -11.97 10.98
CA HIS A 411 14.06 -11.87 9.58
C HIS A 411 12.89 -11.77 8.58
N ALA A 412 11.64 -11.97 9.02
CA ALA A 412 10.48 -11.73 8.19
C ALA A 412 10.16 -10.23 8.08
N ARG A 413 9.61 -9.79 6.94
CA ARG A 413 9.05 -8.44 6.84
C ARG A 413 7.74 -8.35 7.60
N ALA A 414 7.33 -7.13 7.96
CA ALA A 414 5.98 -6.89 8.44
C ALA A 414 4.96 -7.22 7.34
N LEU A 415 3.84 -7.84 7.72
CA LEU A 415 2.72 -8.04 6.82
C LEU A 415 2.02 -6.71 6.55
N ILE A 416 2.20 -6.19 5.33
CA ILE A 416 1.62 -4.89 4.94
C ILE A 416 0.18 -5.01 4.41
N PRO A 417 -0.66 -3.97 4.59
CA PRO A 417 -1.97 -3.88 3.93
C PRO A 417 -1.85 -3.91 2.41
N ARG A 418 -2.93 -4.32 1.73
CA ARG A 418 -3.03 -4.27 0.27
C ARG A 418 -4.08 -3.24 -0.15
N PHE A 419 -3.70 -2.38 -1.08
CA PHE A 419 -4.55 -1.30 -1.58
C PHE A 419 -5.29 -1.72 -2.86
N TYR A 420 -6.53 -1.26 -2.96
CA TYR A 420 -7.39 -1.48 -4.12
C TYR A 420 -8.07 -0.16 -4.49
N SER A 421 -8.07 0.22 -5.77
CA SER A 421 -8.81 1.39 -6.23
C SER A 421 -10.31 1.19 -5.98
N ILE A 422 -10.95 2.18 -5.34
CA ILE A 422 -12.36 2.08 -4.97
C ILE A 422 -13.25 2.13 -6.23
N SER A 423 -14.22 1.23 -6.33
CA SER A 423 -15.14 1.06 -7.46
C SER A 423 -16.58 1.52 -7.21
N SER A 424 -16.79 2.35 -6.19
CA SER A 424 -18.09 2.95 -5.86
C SER A 424 -17.97 4.46 -5.66
N SER A 425 -19.05 5.18 -5.95
CA SER A 425 -19.17 6.59 -5.57
C SER A 425 -19.89 6.74 -4.22
N PRO A 426 -19.36 7.57 -3.30
CA PRO A 426 -20.07 7.91 -2.07
C PRO A 426 -21.34 8.75 -2.34
N ASN A 427 -21.45 9.38 -3.51
CA ASN A 427 -22.67 10.08 -3.92
C ASN A 427 -23.80 9.10 -4.30
N ARG A 428 -23.45 7.85 -4.65
CA ARG A 428 -24.43 6.79 -4.90
C ARG A 428 -24.92 6.18 -3.59
N ASP A 429 -23.99 5.82 -2.71
CA ASP A 429 -24.27 5.36 -1.35
C ASP A 429 -23.06 5.65 -0.45
N GLU A 430 -23.21 6.55 0.52
CA GLU A 430 -22.13 6.93 1.44
C GLU A 430 -21.77 5.82 2.43
N ASN A 431 -22.66 4.84 2.61
CA ASN A 431 -22.48 3.74 3.56
C ASN A 431 -21.86 2.50 2.90
N VAL A 432 -21.53 2.53 1.62
CA VAL A 432 -20.96 1.39 0.91
C VAL A 432 -19.66 1.78 0.24
N VAL A 433 -18.60 1.03 0.50
CA VAL A 433 -17.36 1.10 -0.28
C VAL A 433 -17.10 -0.23 -0.97
N SER A 434 -16.67 -0.17 -2.22
CA SER A 434 -16.50 -1.36 -3.06
C SER A 434 -15.18 -1.36 -3.80
N ILE A 435 -14.71 -2.56 -4.14
CA ILE A 435 -13.47 -2.78 -4.89
C ILE A 435 -13.66 -3.87 -5.95
N ALA A 436 -12.80 -3.88 -6.96
CA ALA A 436 -12.61 -5.02 -7.86
C ALA A 436 -11.22 -5.64 -7.61
N ALA A 437 -11.17 -6.90 -7.18
CA ALA A 437 -9.94 -7.59 -6.83
C ALA A 437 -9.69 -8.77 -7.77
N ALA A 438 -8.58 -8.74 -8.51
CA ALA A 438 -8.11 -9.89 -9.28
C ALA A 438 -7.48 -10.91 -8.33
N VAL A 439 -8.03 -12.12 -8.28
CA VAL A 439 -7.57 -13.15 -7.35
C VAL A 439 -6.26 -13.75 -7.84
N VAL A 440 -5.23 -13.68 -7.00
CA VAL A 440 -3.88 -14.08 -7.36
C VAL A 440 -3.68 -15.53 -6.98
N ARG A 441 -3.58 -16.40 -7.99
CA ARG A 441 -3.27 -17.82 -7.88
C ARG A 441 -2.24 -18.18 -8.94
N TYR A 442 -1.21 -18.92 -8.56
CA TYR A 442 -0.12 -19.31 -9.44
C TYR A 442 0.54 -20.60 -8.92
N GLU A 443 1.57 -21.09 -9.60
CA GLU A 443 2.40 -22.20 -9.13
C GLU A 443 3.85 -21.80 -9.04
N LEU A 444 4.52 -22.31 -8.02
CA LEU A 444 5.97 -22.33 -7.92
C LEU A 444 6.39 -23.76 -7.60
N PHE A 445 7.23 -24.35 -8.45
CA PHE A 445 7.69 -25.75 -8.31
C PHE A 445 6.54 -26.77 -8.17
N ASP A 446 5.51 -26.65 -9.02
CA ASP A 446 4.30 -27.49 -8.97
C ASP A 446 3.53 -27.41 -7.63
N VAL A 447 3.85 -26.41 -6.79
CA VAL A 447 3.12 -26.10 -5.56
C VAL A 447 2.18 -24.92 -5.85
N PRO A 448 0.87 -25.08 -5.65
CA PRO A 448 -0.08 -23.98 -5.72
C PRO A 448 0.27 -22.87 -4.72
N ARG A 449 0.31 -21.64 -5.21
CA ARG A 449 0.54 -20.42 -4.42
C ARG A 449 -0.59 -19.44 -4.64
N SER A 450 -0.79 -18.59 -3.64
CA SER A 450 -1.80 -17.54 -3.67
C SER A 450 -1.29 -16.23 -3.11
N GLY A 451 -1.91 -15.13 -3.55
CA GLY A 451 -1.75 -13.83 -2.93
C GLY A 451 -2.51 -13.75 -1.61
N VAL A 452 -1.92 -13.10 -0.59
CA VAL A 452 -2.47 -13.05 0.78
C VAL A 452 -3.86 -12.39 0.81
N ALA A 453 -3.96 -11.14 0.37
CA ALA A 453 -5.18 -10.34 0.53
C ALA A 453 -6.30 -10.75 -0.43
N THR A 454 -5.97 -11.10 -1.67
CA THR A 454 -7.00 -11.43 -2.66
C THR A 454 -7.66 -12.77 -2.38
N THR A 455 -6.90 -13.79 -1.92
CA THR A 455 -7.50 -15.07 -1.47
C THR A 455 -8.06 -15.00 -0.05
N TYR A 456 -7.59 -14.08 0.80
CA TYR A 456 -8.30 -13.74 2.04
C TYR A 456 -9.74 -13.32 1.73
N LEU A 457 -9.92 -12.33 0.85
CA LEU A 457 -11.25 -11.85 0.47
C LEU A 457 -12.06 -12.89 -0.32
N ALA A 458 -11.45 -13.59 -1.27
CA ALA A 458 -12.15 -14.54 -2.12
C ALA A 458 -12.60 -15.79 -1.34
N ASP A 459 -11.70 -16.38 -0.56
CA ASP A 459 -11.84 -17.75 -0.06
C ASP A 459 -12.13 -17.83 1.44
N ARG A 460 -11.82 -16.79 2.23
CA ARG A 460 -11.74 -16.88 3.70
C ARG A 460 -12.57 -15.84 4.46
N VAL A 461 -13.26 -14.96 3.75
CA VAL A 461 -14.18 -13.97 4.32
C VAL A 461 -15.53 -14.13 3.64
N ASP A 462 -16.58 -14.34 4.40
CA ASP A 462 -17.95 -14.43 3.90
C ASP A 462 -18.79 -13.20 4.30
N GLU A 463 -20.02 -13.13 3.82
CA GLU A 463 -20.93 -12.03 4.17
C GLU A 463 -21.08 -11.91 5.69
N LEU A 464 -21.10 -10.66 6.17
CA LEU A 464 -21.13 -10.24 7.58
C LEU A 464 -19.82 -10.42 8.36
N ASP A 465 -18.79 -11.06 7.79
CA ASP A 465 -17.48 -11.10 8.44
C ASP A 465 -16.85 -9.70 8.47
N LEU A 466 -16.15 -9.41 9.57
CA LEU A 466 -15.50 -8.12 9.77
C LEU A 466 -14.11 -8.10 9.14
N VAL A 467 -13.92 -7.21 8.17
CA VAL A 467 -12.63 -6.97 7.52
C VAL A 467 -12.03 -5.67 8.04
N LYS A 468 -10.74 -5.72 8.38
CA LYS A 468 -9.96 -4.54 8.78
C LYS A 468 -9.62 -3.72 7.54
N LEU A 469 -10.10 -2.48 7.49
CA LEU A 469 -9.87 -1.58 6.37
C LEU A 469 -9.69 -0.12 6.79
N TYR A 470 -9.12 0.67 5.89
CA TYR A 470 -9.04 2.13 6.00
C TYR A 470 -8.95 2.77 4.61
N ILE A 471 -9.19 4.08 4.52
CA ILE A 471 -9.11 4.82 3.26
C ILE A 471 -7.72 5.41 3.10
N GLN A 472 -7.10 5.13 1.96
CA GLN A 472 -5.91 5.79 1.48
C GLN A 472 -6.32 6.92 0.54
N LYS A 473 -6.09 8.17 0.96
CA LYS A 473 -6.45 9.34 0.16
C LYS A 473 -5.55 9.47 -1.06
N ASN A 474 -6.15 9.64 -2.24
CA ASN A 474 -5.41 9.88 -3.48
C ASN A 474 -5.78 11.21 -4.13
N ASN A 475 -5.22 12.31 -3.62
CA ASN A 475 -5.52 13.65 -4.15
C ASN A 475 -5.01 13.89 -5.58
N ASN A 476 -4.21 12.96 -6.15
CA ASN A 476 -3.75 13.02 -7.54
C ASN A 476 -4.66 12.28 -8.52
N PHE A 477 -5.74 11.64 -8.04
CA PHE A 477 -6.67 10.89 -8.87
C PHE A 477 -8.10 11.29 -8.53
N ARG A 478 -8.60 12.34 -9.19
CA ARG A 478 -9.89 12.99 -8.91
C ARG A 478 -10.59 13.41 -10.19
N LEU A 479 -11.92 13.28 -10.18
CA LEU A 479 -12.79 13.91 -11.18
C LEU A 479 -12.62 15.44 -11.17
N PRO A 480 -12.82 16.11 -12.32
CA PRO A 480 -12.92 17.57 -12.33
C PRO A 480 -14.11 18.02 -11.48
N THR A 481 -13.96 19.15 -10.80
CA THR A 481 -15.05 19.79 -10.04
C THR A 481 -16.11 20.42 -10.95
N ASP A 482 -15.72 20.79 -12.17
CA ASP A 482 -16.60 21.32 -13.21
C ASP A 482 -17.20 20.17 -14.03
N ASP A 483 -18.52 20.05 -13.96
CA ASP A 483 -19.31 18.99 -14.59
C ASP A 483 -19.36 19.07 -16.11
N GLU A 484 -19.04 20.23 -16.70
CA GLU A 484 -18.97 20.42 -18.14
C GLU A 484 -17.65 19.92 -18.74
N LYS A 485 -16.63 19.67 -17.89
CA LYS A 485 -15.32 19.20 -18.37
C LYS A 485 -15.43 17.77 -18.90
N PRO A 486 -14.93 17.51 -20.13
CA PRO A 486 -14.86 16.15 -20.63
C PRO A 486 -13.85 15.31 -19.87
N ILE A 487 -14.05 13.99 -19.84
CA ILE A 487 -13.10 13.04 -19.28
C ILE A 487 -12.79 11.92 -20.26
N ILE A 488 -11.54 11.46 -20.28
CA ILE A 488 -11.10 10.27 -21.00
C ILE A 488 -10.48 9.32 -19.98
N MET A 489 -11.11 8.16 -19.83
CA MET A 489 -10.73 7.11 -18.91
C MET A 489 -10.11 5.96 -19.68
N ILE A 490 -8.95 5.48 -19.25
CA ILE A 490 -8.18 4.44 -19.94
C ILE A 490 -7.78 3.39 -18.91
N GLY A 491 -8.25 2.15 -19.07
CA GLY A 491 -7.91 1.10 -18.11
C GLY A 491 -8.09 -0.32 -18.62
N ALA A 492 -7.22 -1.21 -18.14
CA ALA A 492 -7.23 -2.63 -18.48
C ALA A 492 -7.52 -3.49 -17.25
N GLY A 493 -8.33 -4.54 -17.39
CA GLY A 493 -8.67 -5.43 -16.29
C GLY A 493 -9.20 -4.67 -15.07
N THR A 494 -8.63 -4.90 -13.89
CA THR A 494 -9.04 -4.21 -12.64
C THR A 494 -8.80 -2.69 -12.67
N GLY A 495 -8.05 -2.17 -13.65
CA GLY A 495 -7.93 -0.73 -13.89
C GLY A 495 -9.25 -0.02 -14.24
N VAL A 496 -10.34 -0.76 -14.46
CA VAL A 496 -11.69 -0.17 -14.61
C VAL A 496 -12.34 0.22 -13.28
N ALA A 497 -11.83 -0.29 -12.16
CA ALA A 497 -12.43 -0.08 -10.83
C ALA A 497 -12.74 1.40 -10.53
N PRO A 498 -11.78 2.35 -10.58
CA PRO A 498 -12.09 3.74 -10.27
C PRO A 498 -13.01 4.39 -11.31
N TYR A 499 -13.08 3.86 -12.53
CA TYR A 499 -13.99 4.39 -13.56
C TYR A 499 -15.44 3.97 -13.34
N VAL A 500 -15.67 2.81 -12.73
CA VAL A 500 -17.01 2.46 -12.22
C VAL A 500 -17.46 3.48 -11.18
N ALA A 501 -16.57 3.85 -10.24
CA ALA A 501 -16.85 4.91 -9.27
C ALA A 501 -17.13 6.26 -9.98
N PHE A 502 -16.30 6.63 -10.96
CA PHE A 502 -16.45 7.90 -11.68
C PHE A 502 -17.77 7.98 -12.46
N LEU A 503 -18.17 6.89 -13.12
CA LEU A 503 -19.41 6.85 -13.89
C LEU A 503 -20.63 6.89 -12.98
N GLN A 504 -20.63 6.17 -11.86
CA GLN A 504 -21.67 6.30 -10.84
C GLN A 504 -21.78 7.74 -10.34
N ASP A 505 -20.64 8.36 -10.05
CA ASP A 505 -20.59 9.72 -9.54
C ASP A 505 -21.16 10.75 -10.54
N ARG A 506 -20.76 10.63 -11.81
CA ARG A 506 -21.23 11.50 -12.90
C ARG A 506 -22.71 11.30 -13.20
N GLU A 507 -23.20 10.06 -13.16
CA GLU A 507 -24.62 9.75 -13.30
C GLU A 507 -25.44 10.46 -12.22
N ILE A 508 -25.06 10.31 -10.94
CA ILE A 508 -25.76 10.93 -9.81
C ILE A 508 -25.72 12.46 -9.88
N ARG A 509 -24.56 13.03 -10.21
CA ARG A 509 -24.40 14.49 -10.34
C ARG A 509 -24.98 15.05 -11.64
N ARG A 510 -25.36 14.20 -12.60
CA ARG A 510 -25.85 14.56 -13.94
C ARG A 510 -24.84 15.43 -14.69
N ALA A 511 -23.57 15.02 -14.63
CA ALA A 511 -22.49 15.71 -15.31
C ALA A 511 -22.74 15.77 -16.83
N THR A 512 -22.56 16.94 -17.43
CA THR A 512 -22.89 17.19 -18.85
C THR A 512 -21.70 17.06 -19.79
N GLY A 513 -20.48 17.13 -19.27
CA GLY A 513 -19.25 16.93 -20.03
C GLY A 513 -19.19 15.53 -20.65
N GLU A 514 -18.57 15.42 -21.81
CA GLU A 514 -18.44 14.15 -22.52
C GLU A 514 -17.53 13.18 -21.73
N ALA A 515 -17.92 11.92 -21.60
CA ALA A 515 -17.08 10.89 -20.99
C ALA A 515 -16.77 9.79 -22.00
N VAL A 516 -15.49 9.45 -22.15
CA VAL A 516 -15.03 8.34 -22.99
C VAL A 516 -14.29 7.33 -22.12
N LEU A 517 -14.58 6.04 -22.30
CA LEU A 517 -13.87 4.95 -21.64
C LEU A 517 -13.25 4.01 -22.67
N PHE A 518 -11.92 3.89 -22.65
CA PHE A 518 -11.19 2.83 -23.32
C PHE A 518 -10.89 1.70 -22.33
N PHE A 519 -11.56 0.56 -22.51
CA PHE A 519 -11.44 -0.61 -21.65
C PHE A 519 -10.78 -1.80 -22.38
N GLY A 520 -9.87 -2.50 -21.71
CA GLY A 520 -9.20 -3.68 -22.27
C GLY A 520 -9.26 -4.92 -21.38
N CYS A 521 -9.55 -6.08 -21.96
CA CYS A 521 -9.45 -7.38 -21.31
C CYS A 521 -9.03 -8.49 -22.30
N ARG A 522 -9.07 -9.76 -21.89
CA ARG A 522 -8.68 -10.87 -22.78
C ARG A 522 -9.82 -11.25 -23.72
N HIS A 523 -11.00 -11.47 -23.17
CA HIS A 523 -12.16 -12.02 -23.85
C HIS A 523 -13.44 -11.30 -23.43
N GLU A 524 -14.30 -10.98 -24.40
CA GLU A 524 -15.58 -10.33 -24.13
C GLU A 524 -16.51 -11.17 -23.23
N ASP A 525 -16.50 -12.49 -23.39
CA ASP A 525 -17.44 -13.40 -22.75
C ASP A 525 -16.97 -13.96 -21.40
N LYS A 526 -15.69 -13.75 -21.05
CA LYS A 526 -15.06 -14.26 -19.82
C LYS A 526 -14.64 -13.19 -18.82
N ASP A 527 -13.93 -12.15 -19.25
CA ASP A 527 -13.27 -11.20 -18.34
C ASP A 527 -13.57 -9.72 -18.62
N PHE A 528 -14.69 -9.45 -19.30
CA PHE A 528 -15.27 -8.11 -19.41
C PHE A 528 -15.93 -7.69 -18.08
N LEU A 529 -15.10 -7.13 -17.18
CA LEU A 529 -15.53 -6.66 -15.86
C LEU A 529 -16.63 -5.60 -15.99
N TYR A 530 -17.69 -5.73 -15.18
CA TYR A 530 -18.84 -4.81 -15.17
C TYR A 530 -19.52 -4.62 -16.54
N LYS A 531 -19.49 -5.65 -17.40
CA LYS A 531 -20.07 -5.60 -18.76
C LYS A 531 -21.49 -5.03 -18.79
N THR A 532 -22.35 -5.47 -17.88
CA THR A 532 -23.76 -5.05 -17.87
C THR A 532 -23.89 -3.57 -17.54
N GLU A 533 -23.20 -3.13 -16.48
CA GLU A 533 -23.21 -1.75 -16.00
C GLU A 533 -22.60 -0.79 -17.04
N LEU A 534 -21.45 -1.16 -17.61
CA LEU A 534 -20.77 -0.35 -18.64
C LEU A 534 -21.59 -0.25 -19.93
N GLN A 535 -22.23 -1.33 -20.37
CA GLN A 535 -23.08 -1.31 -21.56
C GLN A 535 -24.33 -0.46 -21.31
N GLN A 536 -24.95 -0.56 -20.13
CA GLN A 536 -26.09 0.27 -19.76
C GLN A 536 -25.74 1.76 -19.80
N TRP A 537 -24.65 2.18 -19.16
CA TRP A 537 -24.22 3.58 -19.22
C TRP A 537 -23.86 4.03 -20.63
N SER A 538 -23.36 3.13 -21.48
CA SER A 538 -23.13 3.43 -22.89
C SER A 538 -24.42 3.66 -23.66
N ASP A 539 -25.43 2.81 -23.45
CA ASP A 539 -26.74 2.90 -24.12
C ASP A 539 -27.52 4.15 -23.67
N GLU A 540 -27.34 4.56 -22.41
CA GLU A 540 -27.91 5.79 -21.82
C GLU A 540 -27.14 7.07 -22.22
N GLY A 541 -26.01 6.93 -22.90
CA GLY A 541 -25.18 8.06 -23.35
C GLY A 541 -24.37 8.74 -22.24
N ILE A 542 -24.23 8.09 -21.08
CA ILE A 542 -23.39 8.55 -19.96
C ILE A 542 -21.91 8.42 -20.30
N VAL A 543 -21.55 7.39 -21.08
CA VAL A 543 -20.17 7.15 -21.53
C VAL A 543 -20.11 6.64 -22.97
N GLU A 544 -19.12 7.09 -23.72
CA GLU A 544 -18.74 6.50 -25.01
C GLU A 544 -17.73 5.37 -24.74
N LEU A 545 -18.14 4.11 -24.96
CA LEU A 545 -17.37 2.93 -24.58
C LEU A 545 -16.62 2.30 -25.76
N TYR A 546 -15.30 2.19 -25.63
CA TYR A 546 -14.41 1.53 -26.58
C TYR A 546 -13.72 0.32 -25.92
N THR A 547 -13.90 -0.86 -26.49
CA THR A 547 -13.35 -2.11 -25.93
C THR A 547 -12.24 -2.73 -26.78
N ALA A 548 -11.24 -3.28 -26.10
CA ALA A 548 -10.13 -4.03 -26.69
C ALA A 548 -10.05 -5.44 -26.10
N PHE A 549 -10.40 -6.46 -26.89
CA PHE A 549 -10.31 -7.87 -26.52
C PHE A 549 -9.05 -8.50 -27.13
N SER A 550 -8.05 -8.74 -26.29
CA SER A 550 -6.72 -9.15 -26.75
C SER A 550 -6.62 -10.59 -27.27
N ARG A 551 -7.65 -11.43 -27.03
CA ARG A 551 -7.63 -12.87 -27.34
C ARG A 551 -8.86 -13.39 -28.09
N ASP A 552 -9.80 -12.53 -28.48
CA ASP A 552 -10.99 -12.95 -29.24
C ASP A 552 -10.73 -13.17 -30.74
N THR A 553 -9.62 -12.65 -31.24
CA THR A 553 -9.19 -12.86 -32.64
C THR A 553 -7.71 -13.23 -32.71
N GLU A 554 -7.26 -13.73 -33.87
CA GLU A 554 -5.84 -14.03 -34.08
C GLU A 554 -4.93 -12.80 -33.93
N LYS A 555 -5.45 -11.60 -34.27
CA LYS A 555 -4.73 -10.34 -34.10
C LYS A 555 -4.99 -9.78 -32.71
N LYS A 556 -3.94 -9.61 -31.91
CA LYS A 556 -4.06 -8.98 -30.60
C LYS A 556 -4.47 -7.51 -30.73
N VAL A 557 -5.62 -7.17 -30.13
CA VAL A 557 -6.11 -5.79 -30.03
C VAL A 557 -5.93 -5.32 -28.58
N TYR A 558 -5.22 -4.22 -28.38
CA TYR A 558 -5.00 -3.60 -27.09
C TYR A 558 -5.56 -2.17 -27.08
N ILE A 559 -5.63 -1.55 -25.91
CA ILE A 559 -6.27 -0.25 -25.70
C ILE A 559 -5.64 0.84 -26.57
N GLN A 560 -4.31 0.90 -26.66
CA GLN A 560 -3.60 1.86 -27.49
C GLN A 560 -4.00 1.78 -28.96
N HIS A 561 -4.32 0.59 -29.49
CA HIS A 561 -4.78 0.43 -30.86
C HIS A 561 -6.16 1.07 -31.06
N ARG A 562 -7.07 0.94 -30.08
CA ARG A 562 -8.39 1.59 -30.09
C ARG A 562 -8.26 3.09 -29.95
N MET A 563 -7.37 3.57 -29.10
CA MET A 563 -7.12 5.01 -28.95
C MET A 563 -6.62 5.62 -30.26
N GLU A 564 -5.72 4.95 -30.97
CA GLU A 564 -5.21 5.40 -32.27
C GLU A 564 -6.27 5.34 -33.38
N GLU A 565 -7.10 4.29 -33.41
CA GLU A 565 -8.25 4.17 -34.32
C GLU A 565 -9.22 5.37 -34.16
N HIS A 566 -9.37 5.87 -32.94
CA HIS A 566 -10.21 7.01 -32.58
C HIS A 566 -9.38 8.28 -32.26
N GLY A 567 -8.18 8.41 -32.83
CA GLY A 567 -7.23 9.47 -32.48
C GLY A 567 -7.78 10.89 -32.64
N ASP A 568 -8.51 11.17 -33.72
CA ASP A 568 -9.14 12.49 -33.94
C ASP A 568 -10.14 12.86 -32.84
N ARG A 569 -10.91 11.87 -32.37
CA ARG A 569 -11.88 12.04 -31.28
C ARG A 569 -11.18 12.30 -29.95
N VAL A 570 -10.14 11.52 -29.65
CA VAL A 570 -9.31 11.70 -28.45
C VAL A 570 -8.67 13.08 -28.44
N TRP A 571 -8.06 13.50 -29.55
CA TRP A 571 -7.44 14.82 -29.68
C TRP A 571 -8.45 15.96 -29.46
N LYS A 572 -9.62 15.91 -30.11
CA LYS A 572 -10.68 16.92 -29.94
C LYS A 572 -11.08 17.10 -28.47
N LEU A 573 -11.15 16.02 -27.71
CA LEU A 573 -11.46 16.08 -26.27
C LEU A 573 -10.30 16.69 -25.47
N ILE A 574 -9.06 16.30 -25.76
CA ILE A 574 -7.87 16.89 -25.11
C ILE A 574 -7.81 18.41 -25.35
N ASP A 575 -8.01 18.83 -26.60
CA ASP A 575 -7.99 20.24 -27.03
C ASP A 575 -9.13 21.05 -26.40
N SER A 576 -10.31 20.44 -26.20
CA SER A 576 -11.45 21.06 -25.50
C SER A 576 -11.35 21.09 -23.98
N GLY A 577 -10.23 20.66 -23.41
CA GLY A 577 -10.00 20.77 -21.96
C GLY A 577 -10.23 19.48 -21.17
N ALA A 578 -10.28 18.31 -21.82
CA ALA A 578 -10.52 17.05 -21.13
C ALA A 578 -9.49 16.73 -20.03
N HIS A 579 -9.94 15.97 -19.03
CA HIS A 579 -9.09 15.31 -18.05
C HIS A 579 -8.84 13.85 -18.48
N LEU A 580 -7.57 13.46 -18.52
CA LEU A 580 -7.08 12.14 -18.91
C LEU A 580 -6.76 11.32 -17.67
N TYR A 581 -7.25 10.08 -17.64
CA TYR A 581 -7.00 9.12 -16.56
C TYR A 581 -6.46 7.81 -17.13
N VAL A 582 -5.37 7.30 -16.55
CA VAL A 582 -4.81 5.99 -16.88
C VAL A 582 -4.73 5.14 -15.62
N CYS A 583 -5.31 3.94 -15.65
CA CYS A 583 -5.37 3.05 -14.50
C CYS A 583 -5.10 1.59 -14.88
N GLY A 584 -4.23 0.91 -14.11
CA GLY A 584 -3.86 -0.50 -14.34
C GLY A 584 -2.37 -0.77 -14.35
N ASP A 585 -1.92 -1.69 -15.21
CA ASP A 585 -0.53 -2.18 -15.25
C ASP A 585 0.50 -1.07 -15.59
N ALA A 586 1.43 -0.82 -14.67
CA ALA A 586 2.49 0.16 -14.81
C ALA A 586 3.62 -0.29 -15.78
N ASN A 587 3.84 -1.61 -15.91
CA ASN A 587 5.02 -2.12 -16.61
C ASN A 587 4.95 -1.97 -18.12
N GLN A 588 3.80 -2.28 -18.70
CA GLN A 588 3.59 -2.32 -20.14
C GLN A 588 2.46 -1.38 -20.57
N MET A 589 1.26 -1.52 -19.98
CA MET A 589 0.06 -0.83 -20.46
C MET A 589 0.21 0.70 -20.38
N ALA A 590 0.65 1.22 -19.24
CA ALA A 590 0.82 2.66 -19.05
C ALA A 590 1.81 3.29 -20.06
N LYS A 591 2.91 2.58 -20.38
CA LYS A 591 3.92 3.04 -21.35
C LYS A 591 3.35 3.08 -22.76
N ASP A 592 2.65 2.03 -23.17
CA ASP A 592 2.05 1.94 -24.51
C ASP A 592 0.96 2.99 -24.72
N VAL A 593 0.14 3.24 -23.69
CA VAL A 593 -0.87 4.30 -23.68
C VAL A 593 -0.23 5.68 -23.77
N HIS A 594 0.80 5.95 -22.99
CA HIS A 594 1.51 7.23 -23.03
C HIS A 594 2.10 7.51 -24.42
N GLN A 595 2.70 6.49 -25.06
CA GLN A 595 3.18 6.62 -26.43
C GLN A 595 2.05 6.86 -27.45
N ALA A 596 0.89 6.24 -27.28
CA ALA A 596 -0.27 6.49 -28.14
C ALA A 596 -0.80 7.91 -27.98
N LEU A 597 -0.92 8.41 -26.74
CA LEU A 597 -1.30 9.80 -26.48
C LEU A 597 -0.33 10.79 -27.13
N ARG A 598 0.98 10.55 -27.01
CA ARG A 598 2.02 11.36 -27.66
C ARG A 598 1.84 11.39 -29.18
N ARG A 599 1.57 10.25 -29.83
CA ARG A 599 1.28 10.19 -31.28
C ARG A 599 0.00 10.92 -31.66
N ILE A 600 -1.06 10.78 -30.88
CA ILE A 600 -2.36 11.43 -31.10
C ILE A 600 -2.20 12.96 -31.00
N ILE A 601 -1.51 13.45 -29.95
CA ILE A 601 -1.27 14.89 -29.75
C ILE A 601 -0.35 15.44 -30.85
N SER A 602 0.75 14.76 -31.16
CA SER A 602 1.68 15.12 -32.24
C SER A 602 0.94 15.32 -33.57
N THR A 603 0.08 14.35 -33.93
CA THR A 603 -0.72 14.40 -35.16
C THR A 603 -1.80 15.48 -35.11
N GLY A 604 -2.58 15.54 -34.02
CA GLY A 604 -3.73 16.43 -33.90
C GLY A 604 -3.37 17.92 -33.78
N ALA A 605 -2.28 18.23 -33.06
CA ALA A 605 -1.76 19.58 -32.91
C ALA A 605 -0.79 19.99 -34.03
N ALA A 606 -0.39 19.06 -34.90
CA ALA A 606 0.65 19.23 -35.92
C ALA A 606 1.98 19.75 -35.32
N ILE A 607 2.40 19.15 -34.20
CA ILE A 607 3.63 19.47 -33.47
C ILE A 607 4.61 18.30 -33.51
N SER A 608 5.86 18.54 -33.14
CA SER A 608 6.83 17.46 -33.02
C SER A 608 6.55 16.58 -31.81
N ASP A 609 7.05 15.35 -31.87
CA ASP A 609 7.08 14.39 -30.78
C ASP A 609 7.60 14.96 -29.45
N LYS A 610 8.64 15.81 -29.50
CA LYS A 610 9.21 16.46 -28.31
C LYS A 610 8.28 17.52 -27.72
N GLU A 611 7.55 18.23 -28.58
CA GLU A 611 6.55 19.21 -28.15
C GLU A 611 5.31 18.50 -27.58
N ALA A 612 4.95 17.32 -28.10
CA ALA A 612 3.90 16.49 -27.54
C ALA A 612 4.25 15.96 -26.13
N ASP A 613 5.51 15.57 -25.90
CA ASP A 613 6.00 15.21 -24.56
C ASP A 613 5.85 16.39 -23.59
N ALA A 614 6.30 17.59 -23.98
CA ALA A 614 6.13 18.80 -23.18
C ALA A 614 4.66 19.17 -22.94
N TYR A 615 3.77 18.89 -23.91
CA TYR A 615 2.33 19.08 -23.76
C TYR A 615 1.74 18.15 -22.70
N LEU A 616 2.12 16.86 -22.72
CA LEU A 616 1.69 15.89 -21.72
C LEU A 616 2.20 16.27 -20.32
N GLU A 617 3.45 16.71 -20.20
CA GLU A 617 4.00 17.22 -18.93
C GLU A 617 3.22 18.44 -18.40
N ASP A 618 2.79 19.35 -19.28
CA ASP A 618 1.95 20.48 -18.91
C ASP A 618 0.55 20.04 -18.44
N LEU A 619 -0.05 19.02 -19.09
CA LEU A 619 -1.30 18.43 -18.61
C LEU A 619 -1.14 17.79 -17.23
N GLU A 620 -0.03 17.08 -16.95
CA GLU A 620 0.24 16.52 -15.62
C GLU A 620 0.36 17.62 -14.56
N LYS A 621 1.13 18.69 -14.83
CA LYS A 621 1.26 19.85 -13.94
C LYS A 621 -0.08 20.52 -13.65
N LYS A 622 -1.00 20.50 -14.61
CA LYS A 622 -2.36 21.04 -14.48
C LYS A 622 -3.36 20.05 -13.89
N SER A 623 -2.92 18.88 -13.43
CA SER A 623 -3.80 17.80 -12.95
C SER A 623 -4.87 17.38 -13.98
N ARG A 624 -4.54 17.51 -15.26
CA ARG A 624 -5.38 17.09 -16.40
C ARG A 624 -4.90 15.79 -17.04
N TYR A 625 -3.75 15.27 -16.63
CA TYR A 625 -3.31 13.92 -16.95
C TYR A 625 -2.89 13.22 -15.66
N GLN A 626 -3.68 12.23 -15.24
CA GLN A 626 -3.60 11.58 -13.93
C GLN A 626 -3.44 10.06 -14.11
N ARG A 627 -2.61 9.44 -13.26
CA ARG A 627 -2.24 8.02 -13.37
C ARG A 627 -2.40 7.33 -12.02
N ASP A 628 -3.11 6.21 -12.01
CA ASP A 628 -3.24 5.28 -10.88
C ASP A 628 -2.78 3.90 -11.35
N VAL A 629 -1.46 3.68 -11.34
CA VAL A 629 -0.83 2.50 -11.92
C VAL A 629 -0.02 1.72 -10.87
N TRP A 630 -0.05 0.40 -10.96
CA TRP A 630 0.62 -0.50 -10.04
C TRP A 630 1.33 -1.64 -10.76
N LEU A 631 2.28 -2.27 -10.07
CA LEU A 631 2.87 -3.52 -10.52
C LEU A 631 1.90 -4.66 -10.17
N SER A 632 1.52 -5.45 -11.18
CA SER A 632 0.65 -6.62 -11.04
C SER A 632 1.42 -7.92 -10.89
#